data_AF-A0A917P354-F1
#
_entry.id   AF-A0A917P354-F1
#
_cell.length_a   1.000
_cell.length_b   1.000
_cell.length_c   1.000
_cell.angle_alpha   90.00
_cell.angle_beta   90.00
_cell.angle_gamma   90.00
#
_symmetry.space_group_name_H-M   'P 1'
#
loop_
_entity.id
_entity.type
_entity.pdbx_description
1 polymer ?
#
loop_
_entity_poly.entity_id
_entity_poly.type
_entity_poly.pdbx_seq_one_letter_code
_entity_poly.pdbx_strand_id
1 'polypeptide(L)'
;MSTRTATPTGQAATGERSSLLKLYLIRGVLAVVWALVFAGAHKDVDAVAITLLVVYPLIDAVSSLIDYRATPNGSERRIIAFNGVLSTLAAIAIGIAGAGGEAPVLHVFGAWAIISGAAQVVVGVRRRGPELGKQWPTLISGGLSFLVGITYNIQAAGDNPSLDVLSVYATGGGVWFILQALLLGWKTRQLRTRTA
;
A
#
# COMPACT_ATOMS: atom_id res chain seq x y z
N MET A 1 -3.50 -35.00 -32.94
CA MET A 1 -4.12 -33.78 -32.38
C MET A 1 -3.01 -32.90 -31.85
N SER A 2 -2.56 -31.90 -32.63
CA SER A 2 -1.48 -31.01 -32.20
C SER A 2 -2.07 -29.79 -31.51
N THR A 3 -1.89 -29.71 -30.19
CA THR A 3 -2.28 -28.56 -29.38
C THR A 3 -1.39 -27.38 -29.73
N ARG A 4 -1.94 -26.40 -30.45
CA ARG A 4 -1.24 -25.17 -30.83
C ARG A 4 -1.22 -24.25 -29.60
N THR A 5 -0.12 -24.26 -28.85
CA THR A 5 0.13 -23.32 -27.75
C THR A 5 0.24 -21.93 -28.36
N ALA A 6 -0.82 -21.12 -28.27
CA ALA A 6 -0.79 -19.74 -28.71
C ALA A 6 0.14 -18.94 -27.79
N THR A 7 1.33 -18.61 -28.28
CA THR A 7 2.23 -17.64 -27.64
C THR A 7 1.48 -16.30 -27.54
N PRO A 8 1.30 -15.71 -26.35
CA PRO A 8 0.65 -14.41 -26.23
C PRO A 8 1.48 -13.39 -27.01
N THR A 9 0.88 -12.75 -28.01
CA THR A 9 1.48 -11.68 -28.79
C THR A 9 1.93 -10.55 -27.85
N GLY A 10 3.19 -10.10 -27.98
CA GLY A 10 3.85 -9.18 -27.04
C GLY A 10 3.13 -7.86 -26.73
N GLN A 11 2.16 -7.44 -27.56
CA GLN A 11 1.28 -6.28 -27.33
C GLN A 11 0.24 -6.51 -26.20
N ALA A 12 -0.27 -7.73 -26.05
CA ALA A 12 -1.21 -8.05 -24.96
C ALA A 12 -0.49 -8.04 -23.61
N ALA A 13 0.71 -8.63 -23.56
CA ALA A 13 1.56 -8.64 -22.38
C ALA A 13 2.05 -7.23 -21.98
N THR A 14 2.30 -6.32 -22.93
CA THR A 14 2.65 -4.92 -22.59
C THR A 14 1.44 -4.11 -22.14
N GLY A 15 0.25 -4.36 -22.70
CA GLY A 15 -1.00 -3.74 -22.26
C GLY A 15 -1.41 -4.11 -20.83
N GLU A 16 -1.34 -5.38 -20.47
CA GLU A 16 -1.61 -5.86 -19.09
C GLU A 16 -0.60 -5.32 -18.09
N ARG A 17 0.70 -5.31 -18.44
CA ARG A 17 1.77 -4.72 -17.62
C ARG A 17 1.56 -3.22 -17.38
N SER A 18 1.11 -2.48 -18.39
CA SER A 18 0.79 -1.05 -18.27
C SER A 18 -0.42 -0.79 -17.39
N SER A 19 -1.44 -1.64 -17.46
CA SER A 19 -2.66 -1.55 -16.64
C SER A 19 -2.35 -1.77 -15.15
N LEU A 20 -1.55 -2.79 -14.83
CA LEU A 20 -1.08 -3.05 -13.45
C LEU A 20 -0.22 -1.91 -12.92
N LEU A 21 0.69 -1.37 -13.73
CA LEU A 21 1.52 -0.21 -13.35
C LEU A 21 0.67 1.02 -13.03
N LYS A 22 -0.35 1.32 -13.85
CA LYS A 22 -1.29 2.42 -13.59
C LYS A 22 -2.05 2.20 -12.29
N LEU A 23 -2.51 0.97 -12.03
CA LEU A 23 -3.20 0.61 -10.81
C LEU A 23 -2.31 0.84 -9.57
N TYR A 24 -1.04 0.42 -9.63
CA TYR A 24 -0.08 0.67 -8.53
C TYR A 24 0.26 2.14 -8.35
N LEU A 25 0.41 2.90 -9.44
CA LEU A 25 0.61 4.35 -9.39
C LEU A 25 -0.58 5.07 -8.74
N ILE A 26 -1.80 4.71 -9.13
CA ILE A 26 -3.03 5.27 -8.56
C ILE A 26 -3.10 4.96 -7.07
N ARG A 27 -2.82 3.72 -6.65
CA ARG A 27 -2.75 3.32 -5.24
C ARG A 27 -1.76 4.19 -4.44
N GLY A 28 -0.55 4.38 -4.97
CA GLY A 28 0.47 5.19 -4.33
C GLY A 28 0.05 6.66 -4.18
N VAL A 29 -0.52 7.25 -5.23
CA VAL A 29 -1.03 8.62 -5.19
C VAL A 29 -2.18 8.75 -4.19
N LEU A 30 -3.13 7.81 -4.20
CA LEU A 30 -4.26 7.84 -3.27
C LEU A 30 -3.80 7.72 -1.81
N ALA A 31 -2.78 6.90 -1.54
CA ALA A 31 -2.19 6.78 -0.20
C ALA A 31 -1.51 8.08 0.25
N VAL A 32 -0.76 8.75 -0.63
CA VAL A 32 -0.13 10.05 -0.34
C VAL A 32 -1.20 11.13 -0.10
N VAL A 33 -2.23 11.20 -0.95
CA VAL A 33 -3.35 12.14 -0.79
C VAL A 33 -4.07 11.90 0.53
N TRP A 34 -4.36 10.64 0.85
CA TRP A 34 -4.98 10.27 2.12
C TRP A 34 -4.13 10.71 3.32
N ALA A 35 -2.82 10.45 3.28
CA ALA A 35 -1.89 10.84 4.35
C ALA A 35 -1.90 12.35 4.59
N LEU A 36 -1.89 13.16 3.52
CA LEU A 36 -1.92 14.62 3.61
C LEU A 36 -3.26 15.13 4.18
N VAL A 37 -4.38 14.54 3.76
CA VAL A 37 -5.71 14.91 4.26
C VAL A 37 -5.85 14.53 5.74
N PHE A 38 -5.41 13.33 6.13
CA PHE A 38 -5.46 12.85 7.50
C PHE A 38 -4.61 13.73 8.43
N ALA A 39 -3.39 14.10 8.01
CA ALA A 39 -2.51 14.98 8.77
C ALA A 39 -3.17 16.34 9.13
N GLY A 40 -4.07 16.86 8.30
CA GLY A 40 -4.81 18.09 8.58
C GLY A 40 -6.04 17.93 9.49
N ALA A 41 -6.64 16.74 9.49
CA ALA A 41 -7.97 16.48 10.05
C ALA A 41 -7.98 15.78 11.43
N HIS A 42 -6.93 15.05 11.80
CA HIS A 42 -6.91 14.13 12.95
C HIS A 42 -6.70 14.75 14.35
N LYS A 43 -7.01 16.04 14.56
CA LYS A 43 -6.70 16.73 15.84
C LYS A 43 -7.36 16.09 17.06
N ASP A 44 -8.50 15.46 16.86
CA ASP A 44 -9.21 14.63 17.83
C ASP A 44 -9.70 13.35 17.12
N VAL A 45 -10.05 12.29 17.87
CA VAL A 45 -10.79 11.12 17.34
C VAL A 45 -12.24 11.49 17.12
N ASP A 46 -12.48 12.31 16.11
CA ASP A 46 -13.82 12.71 15.71
C ASP A 46 -14.33 11.83 14.56
N ALA A 47 -15.58 12.08 14.15
CA ALA A 47 -16.21 11.35 13.06
C ALA A 47 -15.42 11.49 11.73
N VAL A 48 -14.71 12.60 11.53
CA VAL A 48 -13.91 12.84 10.32
C VAL A 48 -12.66 11.98 10.33
N ALA A 49 -11.92 11.96 11.44
CA ALA A 49 -10.74 11.13 11.62
C ALA A 49 -11.07 9.64 11.48
N ILE A 50 -12.14 9.17 12.14
CA ILE A 50 -12.61 7.77 12.02
C ILE A 50 -12.98 7.47 10.57
N THR A 51 -13.72 8.35 9.90
CA THR A 51 -14.10 8.14 8.50
C THR A 51 -12.87 7.99 7.60
N LEU A 52 -11.88 8.86 7.76
CA LEU A 52 -10.63 8.77 7.00
C LEU A 52 -9.90 7.45 7.30
N LEU A 53 -9.81 7.04 8.55
CA LEU A 53 -9.18 5.78 8.96
C LEU A 53 -9.88 4.55 8.38
N VAL A 54 -11.21 4.58 8.25
CA VAL A 54 -12.00 3.51 7.60
C VAL A 54 -11.81 3.52 6.09
N VAL A 55 -11.76 4.69 5.47
CA VAL A 55 -11.59 4.85 4.01
C VAL A 55 -10.29 4.22 3.52
N TYR A 56 -9.21 4.28 4.31
CA TYR A 56 -7.91 3.81 3.87
C TYR A 56 -7.81 2.29 3.63
N PRO A 57 -8.23 1.41 4.57
CA PRO A 57 -8.34 -0.02 4.29
C PRO A 57 -9.37 -0.34 3.19
N LEU A 58 -10.43 0.44 3.04
CA LEU A 58 -11.40 0.24 1.94
C LEU A 58 -10.77 0.49 0.57
N ILE A 59 -9.95 1.54 0.44
CA ILE A 59 -9.14 1.78 -0.77
C ILE A 59 -8.30 0.54 -1.10
N ASP A 60 -7.64 -0.03 -0.10
CA ASP A 60 -6.81 -1.21 -0.31
C ASP A 60 -7.64 -2.46 -0.64
N ALA A 61 -8.82 -2.63 -0.04
CA ALA A 61 -9.75 -3.70 -0.35
C ALA A 61 -10.22 -3.64 -1.81
N VAL A 62 -10.69 -2.47 -2.26
CA VAL A 62 -11.12 -2.23 -3.65
C VAL A 62 -9.96 -2.49 -4.61
N SER A 63 -8.78 -1.99 -4.27
CA SER A 63 -7.62 -2.16 -5.14
C SER A 63 -7.15 -3.61 -5.20
N SER A 64 -7.27 -4.36 -4.10
CA SER A 64 -7.02 -5.80 -4.05
C SER A 64 -8.04 -6.58 -4.87
N LEU A 65 -9.31 -6.17 -4.88
CA LEU A 65 -10.33 -6.76 -5.75
C LEU A 65 -10.03 -6.55 -7.24
N ILE A 66 -9.55 -5.35 -7.63
CA ILE A 66 -9.18 -5.09 -9.02
C ILE A 66 -7.97 -5.94 -9.43
N ASP A 67 -6.93 -6.02 -8.59
CA ASP A 67 -5.73 -6.86 -8.83
C ASP A 67 -6.10 -8.36 -8.88
N TYR A 68 -7.04 -8.79 -8.02
CA TYR A 68 -7.57 -10.16 -8.01
C TYR A 68 -8.27 -10.54 -9.32
N ARG A 69 -8.97 -9.59 -9.95
CA ARG A 69 -9.63 -9.79 -11.26
C ARG A 69 -8.63 -9.86 -12.41
N ALA A 70 -7.50 -9.17 -12.29
CA ALA A 70 -6.43 -9.16 -13.29
C ALA A 70 -5.43 -10.31 -13.11
N THR A 71 -5.41 -10.98 -11.96
CA THR A 71 -4.45 -12.05 -11.65
C THR A 71 -5.01 -13.44 -12.01
N PRO A 72 -4.29 -14.27 -12.80
CA PRO A 72 -4.67 -15.65 -13.09
C PRO A 72 -4.80 -16.55 -11.84
N ASN A 73 -5.49 -17.68 -11.97
CA ASN A 73 -5.63 -18.65 -10.87
C ASN A 73 -4.27 -19.16 -10.38
N GLY A 74 -4.01 -19.03 -9.08
CA GLY A 74 -2.74 -19.44 -8.48
C GLY A 74 -2.60 -19.03 -7.02
N SER A 75 -1.42 -19.29 -6.45
CA SER A 75 -1.10 -18.98 -5.06
C SER A 75 -1.09 -17.46 -4.77
N GLU A 76 -0.75 -16.64 -5.77
CA GLU A 76 -0.76 -15.17 -5.68
C GLU A 76 -2.16 -14.61 -5.58
N ARG A 77 -3.07 -15.10 -6.43
CA ARG A 77 -4.48 -14.71 -6.42
C ARG A 77 -5.13 -14.95 -5.04
N ARG A 78 -4.71 -16.01 -4.34
CA ARG A 78 -5.14 -16.28 -2.95
C ARG A 78 -4.63 -15.24 -1.96
N ILE A 79 -3.37 -14.81 -2.08
CA ILE A 79 -2.80 -13.78 -1.19
C ILE A 79 -3.47 -12.43 -1.42
N ILE A 80 -3.74 -12.07 -2.68
CA ILE A 80 -4.45 -10.84 -3.03
C ILE A 80 -5.89 -10.87 -2.48
N ALA A 81 -6.59 -12.00 -2.61
CA ALA A 81 -7.92 -12.16 -2.04
C ALA A 81 -7.91 -12.03 -0.51
N PHE A 82 -6.96 -12.69 0.16
CA PHE A 82 -6.77 -12.59 1.61
C PHE A 82 -6.57 -11.13 2.03
N ASN A 83 -5.71 -10.38 1.34
CA ASN A 83 -5.47 -8.98 1.65
C ASN A 83 -6.74 -8.13 1.47
N GLY A 84 -7.51 -8.36 0.40
CA GLY A 84 -8.78 -7.65 0.20
C GLY A 84 -9.82 -7.91 1.30
N VAL A 85 -9.95 -9.16 1.74
CA VAL A 85 -10.83 -9.54 2.86
C VAL A 85 -10.35 -8.91 4.16
N LEU A 86 -9.05 -9.03 4.44
CA LEU A 86 -8.42 -8.47 5.64
C LEU A 86 -8.64 -6.95 5.72
N SER A 87 -8.43 -6.22 4.62
CA SER A 87 -8.62 -4.77 4.59
C SER A 87 -10.09 -4.37 4.74
N THR A 88 -11.03 -5.20 4.28
CA THR A 88 -12.47 -4.99 4.54
C THR A 88 -12.81 -5.18 6.02
N LEU A 89 -12.29 -6.24 6.65
CA LEU A 89 -12.48 -6.49 8.07
C LEU A 89 -11.84 -5.40 8.94
N ALA A 90 -10.66 -4.93 8.55
CA ALA A 90 -9.98 -3.82 9.23
C ALA A 90 -10.81 -2.53 9.18
N ALA A 91 -11.41 -2.20 8.03
CA ALA A 91 -12.30 -1.04 7.90
C ALA A 91 -13.47 -1.11 8.90
N ILE A 92 -14.13 -2.26 9.01
CA ILE A 92 -15.23 -2.47 9.96
C ILE A 92 -14.72 -2.36 11.41
N ALA A 93 -13.59 -3.02 11.71
CA ALA A 93 -13.01 -3.04 13.04
C ALA A 93 -12.57 -1.65 13.51
N ILE A 94 -12.04 -0.80 12.62
CA ILE A 94 -11.69 0.60 12.92
C ILE A 94 -12.94 1.41 13.24
N GLY A 95 -14.03 1.23 12.49
CA GLY A 95 -15.30 1.91 12.76
C GLY A 95 -15.85 1.58 14.14
N ILE A 96 -15.70 0.33 14.58
CA ILE A 96 -16.08 -0.11 15.94
C ILE A 96 -15.10 0.43 16.98
N ALA A 97 -13.80 0.31 16.72
CA ALA A 97 -12.73 0.74 17.63
C ALA A 97 -12.74 2.25 17.89
N GLY A 98 -13.23 3.05 16.94
CA GLY A 98 -13.38 4.51 17.09
C GLY A 98 -14.23 4.92 18.30
N ALA A 99 -15.15 4.07 18.75
CA ALA A 99 -15.94 4.31 19.97
C ALA A 99 -15.10 4.18 21.27
N GLY A 100 -13.93 3.55 21.20
CA GLY A 100 -13.03 3.32 22.34
C GLY A 100 -11.84 4.30 22.42
N GLY A 101 -11.80 5.32 21.56
CA GLY A 101 -10.72 6.32 21.54
C GLY A 101 -9.48 5.88 20.75
N GLU A 102 -8.34 6.52 21.03
CA GLU A 102 -7.14 6.46 20.19
C GLU A 102 -6.43 5.10 20.21
N ALA A 103 -6.22 4.53 21.40
CA ALA A 103 -5.50 3.26 21.54
C ALA A 103 -6.14 2.10 20.77
N PRO A 104 -7.45 1.81 20.90
CA PRO A 104 -8.08 0.73 20.15
C PRO A 104 -7.95 0.91 18.64
N VAL A 105 -8.13 2.14 18.15
CA VAL A 105 -8.00 2.48 16.73
C VAL A 105 -6.58 2.24 16.23
N LEU A 106 -5.57 2.70 16.98
CA LEU A 106 -4.15 2.49 16.66
C LEU A 106 -3.77 1.01 16.63
N HIS A 107 -4.27 0.20 17.57
CA HIS A 107 -4.03 -1.24 17.59
C HIS A 107 -4.60 -1.93 16.34
N VAL A 108 -5.86 -1.66 16.01
CA VAL A 108 -6.50 -2.27 14.83
C VAL A 108 -5.80 -1.83 13.55
N PHE A 109 -5.52 -0.54 13.41
CA PHE A 109 -4.85 0.01 12.23
C PHE A 109 -3.43 -0.54 12.09
N GLY A 110 -2.66 -0.59 13.18
CA GLY A 110 -1.31 -1.12 13.20
C GLY A 110 -1.27 -2.62 12.90
N ALA A 111 -2.16 -3.42 13.50
CA ALA A 111 -2.23 -4.86 13.25
C ALA A 111 -2.56 -5.17 11.78
N TRP A 112 -3.51 -4.43 11.21
CA TRP A 112 -3.82 -4.49 9.79
C TRP A 112 -2.58 -4.14 8.93
N ALA A 113 -1.91 -3.03 9.22
CA ALA A 113 -0.73 -2.59 8.47
C ALA A 113 0.44 -3.60 8.50
N ILE A 114 0.63 -4.30 9.62
CA ILE A 114 1.59 -5.40 9.76
C ILE A 114 1.23 -6.54 8.81
N ILE A 115 0.01 -7.07 8.92
CA ILE A 115 -0.39 -8.27 8.19
C ILE A 115 -0.46 -7.99 6.68
N SER A 116 -1.04 -6.85 6.29
CA SER A 116 -1.09 -6.41 4.88
C SER A 116 0.30 -6.11 4.32
N GLY A 117 1.16 -5.43 5.08
CA GLY A 117 2.54 -5.16 4.67
C GLY A 117 3.33 -6.45 4.42
N ALA A 118 3.23 -7.43 5.32
CA ALA A 118 3.84 -8.74 5.14
C ALA A 118 3.31 -9.47 3.90
N ALA A 119 2.00 -9.46 3.67
CA ALA A 119 1.38 -10.06 2.48
C ALA A 119 1.90 -9.40 1.19
N GLN A 120 2.04 -8.07 1.16
CA GLN A 120 2.59 -7.34 0.02
C GLN A 120 4.06 -7.67 -0.24
N VAL A 121 4.88 -7.80 0.80
CA VAL A 121 6.28 -8.24 0.65
C VAL A 121 6.33 -9.63 0.02
N VAL A 122 5.50 -10.57 0.47
CA VAL A 122 5.44 -11.93 -0.10
C VAL A 122 5.04 -11.90 -1.57
N VAL A 123 4.02 -11.13 -1.95
CA VAL A 123 3.60 -10.96 -3.36
C VAL A 123 4.73 -10.32 -4.17
N GLY A 124 5.36 -9.26 -3.68
CA GLY A 124 6.45 -8.57 -4.34
C GLY A 124 7.67 -9.48 -4.57
N VAL A 125 8.00 -10.36 -3.61
CA VAL A 125 9.05 -11.37 -3.77
C VAL A 125 8.66 -12.40 -4.83
N ARG A 126 7.44 -12.92 -4.80
CA ARG A 126 6.97 -13.94 -5.78
C ARG A 126 6.95 -13.41 -7.21
N ARG A 127 6.66 -12.12 -7.37
CA ARG A 127 6.66 -11.44 -8.68
C ARG A 127 8.03 -10.98 -9.16
N ARG A 128 9.13 -11.24 -8.42
CA ARG A 128 10.51 -11.05 -8.92
C ARG A 128 10.88 -12.15 -9.92
N GLY A 129 10.22 -12.16 -11.08
CA GLY A 129 10.57 -12.98 -12.24
C GLY A 129 11.28 -12.17 -13.34
N PRO A 130 11.91 -12.85 -14.33
CA PRO A 130 12.62 -12.21 -15.45
C PRO A 130 11.77 -11.26 -16.30
N GLU A 131 10.45 -11.48 -16.35
CA GLU A 131 9.54 -10.79 -17.29
C GLU A 131 8.88 -9.52 -16.75
N LEU A 132 8.91 -9.32 -15.43
CA LEU A 132 8.21 -8.22 -14.72
C LEU A 132 9.11 -7.29 -13.91
N GLY A 133 10.43 -7.39 -14.08
CA GLY A 133 11.40 -6.34 -13.77
C GLY A 133 11.21 -5.67 -12.41
N LYS A 134 11.81 -6.25 -11.36
CA LYS A 134 12.22 -5.52 -10.15
C LYS A 134 11.07 -4.71 -9.47
N GLN A 135 10.07 -5.41 -8.92
CA GLN A 135 8.99 -4.86 -8.06
C GLN A 135 9.48 -4.33 -6.69
N TRP A 136 10.59 -3.60 -6.67
CA TRP A 136 11.09 -2.88 -5.50
C TRP A 136 10.06 -1.94 -4.87
N PRO A 137 9.20 -1.24 -5.62
CA PRO A 137 8.19 -0.38 -5.02
C PRO A 137 7.24 -1.14 -4.08
N THR A 138 6.78 -2.32 -4.47
CA THR A 138 5.88 -3.17 -3.64
C THR A 138 6.59 -3.73 -2.41
N LEU A 139 7.86 -4.13 -2.54
CA LEU A 139 8.64 -4.59 -1.39
C LEU A 139 8.94 -3.48 -0.39
N ILE A 140 9.31 -2.29 -0.87
CA ILE A 140 9.65 -1.15 -0.03
C ILE A 140 8.40 -0.63 0.68
N SER A 141 7.27 -0.49 -0.03
CA SER A 141 6.00 -0.07 0.56
C SER A 141 5.45 -1.10 1.56
N GLY A 142 5.46 -2.39 1.20
CA GLY A 142 5.03 -3.45 2.12
C GLY A 142 5.90 -3.54 3.37
N GLY A 143 7.22 -3.40 3.22
CA GLY A 143 8.16 -3.37 4.34
C GLY A 143 7.98 -2.13 5.24
N LEU A 144 7.78 -0.95 4.66
CA LEU A 144 7.48 0.27 5.41
C LEU A 144 6.16 0.15 6.17
N SER A 145 5.09 -0.35 5.53
CA SER A 145 3.81 -0.59 6.18
C SER A 145 3.95 -1.54 7.37
N PHE A 146 4.74 -2.60 7.21
CA PHE A 146 5.01 -3.55 8.29
C PHE A 146 5.70 -2.88 9.49
N LEU A 147 6.78 -2.13 9.25
CA LEU A 147 7.53 -1.46 10.31
C LEU A 147 6.71 -0.39 11.01
N VAL A 148 5.96 0.40 10.25
CA VAL A 148 5.09 1.45 10.79
C VAL A 148 3.92 0.86 11.58
N GLY A 149 3.36 -0.28 11.15
CA GLY A 149 2.33 -0.97 11.92
C GLY A 149 2.83 -1.47 13.28
N ILE A 150 4.11 -1.84 13.40
CA ILE A 150 4.75 -2.18 14.68
C ILE A 150 4.83 -0.94 15.59
N THR A 151 5.29 0.20 15.05
CA THR A 151 5.42 1.43 15.85
C THR A 151 4.07 1.92 16.37
N TYR A 152 3.00 1.80 15.57
CA TYR A 152 1.64 2.11 16.00
C TYR A 152 1.16 1.24 17.16
N ASN A 153 1.43 -0.07 17.13
CA ASN A 153 1.04 -0.96 18.22
C ASN A 153 1.84 -0.70 19.51
N ILE A 154 3.12 -0.36 19.40
CA ILE A 154 3.94 0.04 20.56
C ILE A 154 3.38 1.31 21.18
N GLN A 155 3.04 2.31 20.37
CA GLN A 155 2.50 3.56 20.89
C GLN A 155 1.10 3.41 21.48
N ALA A 156 0.26 2.57 20.88
CA ALA A 156 -1.07 2.25 21.39
C ALA A 156 -1.03 1.59 22.78
N ALA A 157 0.04 0.85 23.09
CA ALA A 157 0.27 0.20 24.39
C ALA A 157 0.93 1.13 25.43
N GLY A 158 1.31 2.35 25.06
CA GLY A 158 1.91 3.32 25.97
C GLY A 158 0.87 4.12 26.77
N ASP A 159 1.35 4.91 27.74
CA ASP A 159 0.49 5.64 28.68
C ASP A 159 -0.31 6.79 28.04
N ASN A 160 0.09 7.25 26.85
CA ASN A 160 -0.56 8.34 26.13
C ASN A 160 -0.64 8.04 24.62
N PRO A 161 -1.55 7.13 24.20
CA PRO A 161 -1.75 6.79 22.79
C PRO A 161 -2.21 8.03 22.01
N SER A 162 -1.55 8.33 20.90
CA SER A 162 -1.83 9.56 20.13
C SER A 162 -1.88 9.32 18.62
N LEU A 163 -2.95 9.75 17.95
CA LEU A 163 -3.05 9.68 16.49
C LEU A 163 -2.00 10.54 15.75
N ASP A 164 -1.32 11.47 16.42
CA ASP A 164 -0.20 12.25 15.84
C ASP A 164 0.90 11.34 15.27
N VAL A 165 1.05 10.13 15.81
CA VAL A 165 2.02 9.15 15.29
C VAL A 165 1.75 8.79 13.84
N LEU A 166 0.47 8.73 13.43
CA LEU A 166 0.10 8.43 12.05
C LEU A 166 0.58 9.55 11.13
N SER A 167 0.36 10.80 11.51
CA SER A 167 0.72 11.97 10.70
C SER A 167 2.22 12.22 10.67
N VAL A 168 2.94 12.05 11.78
CA VAL A 168 4.40 12.20 11.87
C VAL A 168 5.10 11.16 10.99
N TYR A 169 4.72 9.88 11.09
CA TYR A 169 5.33 8.84 10.25
C TYR A 169 4.94 8.95 8.78
N ALA A 170 3.69 9.34 8.47
CA ALA A 170 3.26 9.54 7.09
C ALA A 170 3.95 10.76 6.43
N THR A 171 4.14 11.84 7.18
CA THR A 171 4.88 13.03 6.71
C THR A 171 6.36 12.71 6.50
N GLY A 172 7.00 12.05 7.46
CA GLY A 172 8.40 11.61 7.34
C GLY A 172 8.63 10.67 6.15
N GLY A 173 7.73 9.69 5.96
CA GLY A 173 7.74 8.79 4.81
C GLY A 173 7.53 9.52 3.48
N GLY A 174 6.58 10.47 3.44
CA GLY A 174 6.31 11.31 2.27
C GLY A 174 7.52 12.17 1.86
N VAL A 175 8.17 12.83 2.83
CA VAL A 175 9.39 13.62 2.59
C VAL A 175 10.52 12.75 2.02
N TRP A 176 10.73 11.55 2.57
CA TRP A 176 11.74 10.62 2.06
C TRP A 176 11.46 10.20 0.61
N PHE A 177 10.20 9.90 0.25
CA PHE A 177 9.83 9.56 -1.12
C PHE A 177 10.03 10.72 -2.10
N ILE A 178 9.73 11.96 -1.69
CA ILE A 178 9.98 13.16 -2.48
C ILE A 178 11.49 13.31 -2.74
N LEU A 179 12.33 13.13 -1.72
CA LEU A 179 13.79 13.20 -1.87
C LEU A 179 14.33 12.14 -2.83
N GLN A 180 13.81 10.90 -2.77
CA GLN A 180 14.18 9.84 -3.70
C GLN A 180 13.76 10.15 -5.15
N ALA A 181 12.57 10.72 -5.34
CA ALA A 181 12.09 11.13 -6.66
C ALA A 181 12.95 12.25 -7.27
N LEU A 182 13.35 13.23 -6.46
CA LEU A 182 14.25 14.32 -6.86
C LEU A 182 15.65 13.79 -7.23
N LEU A 183 16.21 12.90 -6.41
CA LEU A 183 17.50 12.25 -6.67
C LEU A 183 17.49 11.45 -7.98
N LEU A 184 16.42 10.68 -8.23
CA LEU A 184 16.28 9.91 -9.46
C LEU A 184 16.15 10.82 -10.68
N GLY A 185 15.30 11.85 -10.61
CA GLY A 185 15.14 12.85 -11.68
C GLY A 185 16.44 13.59 -11.99
N TRP A 186 17.23 13.91 -10.97
CA TRP A 186 18.54 14.53 -11.14
C TRP A 186 19.54 13.59 -11.84
N LYS A 187 19.60 12.32 -11.43
CA LYS A 187 20.43 11.30 -12.11
C LYS A 187 20.02 11.07 -13.56
N THR A 188 18.72 11.02 -13.86
CA THR A 188 18.21 10.87 -15.23
C THR A 188 18.55 12.08 -16.10
N ARG A 189 18.50 13.31 -15.55
CA ARG A 189 18.96 14.52 -16.25
C ARG A 189 20.46 14.49 -16.52
N GLN A 190 21.28 14.11 -15.54
CA GLN A 190 22.73 14.03 -15.69
C GLN A 190 23.17 13.00 -16.75
N LEU A 191 22.49 11.86 -16.82
CA LEU A 191 22.73 10.85 -17.84
C LEU A 191 22.38 11.38 -19.23
N ARG A 192 21.28 12.12 -19.37
CA ARG A 192 20.83 12.70 -20.64
C ARG A 192 21.74 13.83 -21.15
N THR A 193 22.40 14.57 -20.26
CA THR A 193 23.41 15.59 -20.60
C THR A 193 24.81 15.03 -20.90
N ARG A 194 25.09 13.77 -20.54
CA ARG A 194 26.37 13.10 -20.86
C ARG A 194 26.34 12.32 -22.17
N THR A 195 25.16 12.02 -22.69
CA THR A 195 24.97 11.32 -23.97
C THR A 195 24.52 12.23 -25.11
N ALA A 196 24.49 13.55 -24.88
CA ALA A 196 24.30 14.59 -25.90
C ALA A 196 25.64 15.32 -26.09
#